data_AF-A0A1I2UNT3-F1
#
_entry.id   AF-A0A1I2UNT3-F1
#
_cell.length_a   1.000
_cell.length_b   1.000
_cell.length_c   1.000
_cell.angle_alpha   90.00
_cell.angle_beta   90.00
_cell.angle_gamma   90.00
#
_symmetry.space_group_name_H-M   'P 1'
#
loop_
_entity.id
_entity.type
_entity.pdbx_description
1 polymer ?
#
loop_
_entity_poly.entity_id
_entity_poly.type
_entity_poly.pdbx_seq_one_letter_code
_entity_poly.pdbx_strand_id
1 'polypeptide(L)'
;MVREESIDVNPTPPSEIAIIVEVVSPGSELPDRKDKPGEYAQAGIPVFWRIETRGALALVAHELVGADYLEHAPVTDTFGTRQPWPLQIDVPDLARVGPRR
;
A
#
# COMPACT_ATOMS: atom_id res chain seq x y z
N MET A 1 -11.33 -12.24 4.06
CA MET A 1 -12.62 -12.44 3.37
C MET A 1 -12.85 -11.16 2.57
N VAL A 2 -12.53 -11.18 1.27
CA VAL A 2 -12.89 -10.08 0.36
C VAL A 2 -14.40 -10.13 0.19
N ARG A 3 -15.11 -9.02 0.42
CA ARG A 3 -16.55 -8.94 0.15
C ARG A 3 -16.73 -8.64 -1.33
N GLU A 4 -17.32 -9.57 -2.07
CA GLU A 4 -17.50 -9.48 -3.52
C GLU A 4 -18.42 -8.31 -3.95
N GLU A 5 -19.17 -7.71 -3.02
CA GLU A 5 -20.13 -6.62 -3.29
C GLU A 5 -19.51 -5.22 -3.37
N SER A 6 -18.25 -5.01 -2.96
CA SER A 6 -17.70 -3.64 -2.83
C SER A 6 -17.03 -3.07 -4.08
N ILE A 7 -16.96 -3.84 -5.18
CA ILE A 7 -16.16 -3.49 -6.36
C ILE A 7 -16.81 -2.36 -7.20
N ASP A 8 -18.11 -2.10 -6.99
CA ASP A 8 -18.91 -1.16 -7.80
C ASP A 8 -19.26 0.16 -7.08
N VAL A 9 -18.72 0.38 -5.86
CA VAL A 9 -18.96 1.61 -5.08
C VAL A 9 -17.76 2.54 -5.18
N ASN A 10 -17.97 3.73 -5.77
CA ASN A 10 -16.96 4.78 -5.89
C ASN A 10 -17.49 6.13 -5.35
N PRO A 11 -16.87 6.72 -4.30
CA PRO A 11 -15.71 6.19 -3.59
C PRO A 11 -16.07 5.03 -2.66
N THR A 12 -15.18 4.04 -2.57
CA THR A 12 -15.30 2.93 -1.61
C THR A 12 -15.20 3.49 -0.18
N PRO A 13 -16.13 3.15 0.75
CA PRO A 13 -16.04 3.59 2.13
C PRO A 13 -14.73 3.11 2.78
N PRO A 14 -14.01 3.94 3.57
CA PRO A 14 -12.75 3.53 4.19
C PRO A 14 -12.85 2.27 5.06
N SER A 15 -14.00 2.08 5.71
CA SER A 15 -14.30 0.88 6.51
C SER A 15 -14.35 -0.42 5.71
N GLU A 16 -14.42 -0.35 4.38
CA GLU A 16 -14.40 -1.49 3.47
C GLU A 16 -13.03 -1.71 2.82
N ILE A 17 -12.04 -0.86 3.13
CA ILE A 17 -10.69 -0.93 2.58
C ILE A 17 -9.78 -1.66 3.56
N ALA A 18 -9.32 -2.85 3.17
CA ALA A 18 -8.36 -3.63 3.97
C ALA A 18 -6.91 -3.15 3.82
N ILE A 19 -6.58 -2.58 2.66
CA ILE A 19 -5.24 -2.09 2.34
C ILE A 19 -5.31 -1.02 1.25
N ILE A 20 -4.48 0.02 1.37
CA ILE A 20 -4.15 0.93 0.27
C ILE A 20 -2.74 0.61 -0.23
N VAL A 21 -2.56 0.58 -1.56
CA VAL A 21 -1.26 0.45 -2.21
C VAL A 21 -1.06 1.64 -3.14
N GLU A 22 -0.06 2.46 -2.87
CA GLU A 22 0.29 3.60 -3.71
C GLU A 22 1.61 3.36 -4.45
N VAL A 23 1.63 3.68 -5.74
CA VAL A 23 2.86 3.71 -6.54
C VAL A 23 3.36 5.14 -6.59
N VAL A 24 4.48 5.41 -5.90
CA VAL A 24 5.06 6.75 -5.80
C VAL A 24 5.79 7.07 -7.10
N SER A 25 5.38 8.15 -7.75
CA SER A 25 5.96 8.61 -9.02
C SER A 25 6.86 9.84 -8.82
N PRO A 26 7.82 10.10 -9.72
CA PRO A 26 8.62 11.32 -9.67
C PRO A 26 7.72 12.56 -9.73
N GLY A 27 7.73 13.38 -8.67
CA GLY A 27 6.95 14.62 -8.58
C GLY A 27 5.79 14.61 -7.59
N SER A 28 5.35 13.46 -7.09
CA SER A 28 4.31 13.36 -6.04
C SER A 28 4.89 13.18 -4.62
N GLU A 29 6.21 13.28 -4.49
CA GLU A 29 7.00 12.80 -3.35
C GLU A 29 6.73 13.47 -2.00
N LEU A 30 6.37 14.77 -1.96
CA LEU A 30 6.30 15.55 -0.71
C LEU A 30 4.90 15.58 -0.08
N PRO A 31 3.82 15.88 -0.83
CA PRO A 31 2.46 15.78 -0.30
C PRO A 31 2.05 14.32 -0.02
N ASP A 32 2.43 13.36 -0.89
CA ASP A 32 2.05 11.95 -0.71
C ASP A 32 2.67 11.31 0.54
N ARG A 33 3.90 11.70 0.89
CA ARG A 33 4.61 11.09 2.03
C ARG A 33 4.19 11.64 3.38
N LYS A 34 3.52 12.80 3.44
CA LYS A 34 3.17 13.46 4.71
C LYS A 34 1.67 13.51 4.97
N ASP A 35 0.87 13.86 3.97
CA ASP A 35 -0.54 14.18 4.21
C ASP A 35 -1.41 12.92 4.13
N LYS A 36 -1.22 12.10 3.08
CA LYS A 36 -2.02 10.89 2.85
C LYS A 36 -1.93 9.80 3.93
N PRO A 37 -0.74 9.47 4.49
CA PRO A 37 -0.67 8.45 5.53
C PRO A 37 -1.46 8.87 6.77
N GLY A 38 -1.46 10.17 7.12
CA GLY A 38 -2.28 10.71 8.19
C GLY A 38 -3.78 10.59 7.90
N GLU A 39 -4.21 10.92 6.68
CA GLU A 39 -5.61 10.77 6.26
C GLU A 39 -6.09 9.31 6.32
N TYR A 40 -5.29 8.36 5.84
CA TYR A 40 -5.64 6.94 5.86
C TYR A 40 -5.66 6.37 7.29
N ALA A 41 -4.72 6.79 8.14
CA ALA A 41 -4.70 6.40 9.55
C ALA A 41 -5.93 6.96 10.29
N GLN A 42 -6.29 8.23 10.07
CA GLN A 42 -7.51 8.83 10.62
C GLN A 42 -8.78 8.13 10.11
N ALA A 43 -8.76 7.64 8.88
CA ALA A 43 -9.85 6.85 8.31
C ALA A 43 -9.89 5.40 8.84
N GLY A 44 -8.91 4.99 9.65
CA GLY A 44 -8.85 3.66 10.28
C GLY A 44 -8.42 2.53 9.35
N ILE A 45 -7.78 2.84 8.23
CA ILE A 45 -7.36 1.82 7.25
C ILE A 45 -6.17 1.05 7.82
N PRO A 46 -6.26 -0.28 7.97
CA PRO A 46 -5.29 -1.02 8.78
C PRO A 46 -3.90 -1.14 8.14
N VAL A 47 -3.81 -1.14 6.81
CA VAL A 47 -2.54 -1.36 6.09
C VAL A 47 -2.38 -0.37 4.95
N PHE A 48 -1.18 0.19 4.82
CA PHE A 48 -0.81 1.08 3.72
C PHE A 48 0.58 0.73 3.18
N TRP A 49 0.70 0.48 1.88
CA TRP A 49 1.99 0.22 1.22
C TRP A 49 2.34 1.32 0.23
N ARG A 50 3.61 1.71 0.23
CA ARG A 50 4.20 2.56 -0.82
C ARG A 50 5.14 1.73 -1.67
N ILE A 51 4.98 1.82 -2.99
CA ILE A 51 5.92 1.30 -3.97
C ILE A 51 6.76 2.47 -4.47
N GLU A 52 7.99 2.57 -3.98
CA GLU A 52 8.94 3.62 -4.34
C GLU A 52 9.62 3.24 -5.65
N THR A 53 9.37 4.01 -6.71
CA THR A 53 9.90 3.72 -8.07
C THR A 53 11.10 4.58 -8.45
N ARG A 54 11.49 5.55 -7.61
CA ARG A 54 12.66 6.40 -7.84
C ARG A 54 13.92 5.73 -7.30
N GLY A 55 14.83 5.36 -8.20
CA GLY A 55 16.07 4.66 -7.85
C GLY A 55 15.86 3.15 -7.85
N ALA A 56 16.27 2.48 -6.78
CA ALA A 56 15.97 1.06 -6.61
C ALA A 56 14.50 0.89 -6.22
N LEU A 57 13.80 -0.02 -6.89
CA LEU A 57 12.42 -0.36 -6.57
C LEU A 57 12.35 -0.90 -5.13
N ALA A 58 11.46 -0.33 -4.32
CA ALA A 58 11.28 -0.74 -2.93
C ALA A 58 9.81 -0.71 -2.52
N LEU A 59 9.43 -1.61 -1.63
CA LEU A 59 8.15 -1.62 -0.94
C LEU A 59 8.36 -1.14 0.50
N VAL A 60 7.60 -0.12 0.91
CA VAL A 60 7.57 0.37 2.29
C VAL A 60 6.19 0.09 2.88
N ALA A 61 6.15 -0.74 3.92
CA ALA A 61 4.90 -1.14 4.57
C ALA A 61 4.60 -0.27 5.79
N HIS A 62 3.32 0.04 5.98
CA HIS A 62 2.80 0.77 7.12
C HIS A 62 1.66 -0.02 7.75
N GLU A 63 1.73 -0.22 9.07
CA GLU A 63 0.71 -0.90 9.86
C GLU A 63 0.08 0.08 10.87
N LEU A 64 -1.25 0.14 10.93
CA LEU A 64 -1.93 1.07 11.83
C LEU A 64 -1.76 0.61 13.28
N VAL A 65 -1.15 1.46 14.12
CA VAL A 65 -0.93 1.21 15.55
C VAL A 65 -1.52 2.38 16.34
N GLY A 66 -2.72 2.17 16.89
CA GLY A 66 -3.48 3.24 17.52
C GLY A 66 -4.05 4.20 16.49
N ALA A 67 -3.60 5.45 16.51
CA ALA A 67 -4.06 6.50 15.59
C ALA A 67 -3.08 6.80 14.44
N ASP A 68 -1.90 6.18 14.46
CA ASP A 68 -0.80 6.48 13.55
C ASP A 68 -0.26 5.21 12.91
N TYR A 69 0.37 5.34 11.75
CA TYR A 69 1.08 4.24 11.12
C TYR A 69 2.47 4.03 11.72
N LEU A 70 2.82 2.75 11.94
CA LEU A 70 4.20 2.32 12.08
C LEU A 70 4.77 2.02 10.69
N GLU A 71 5.77 2.78 10.25
CA GLU A 71 6.51 2.52 9.00
C GLU A 71 7.60 1.46 9.24
N HIS A 72 7.66 0.47 8.35
CA HIS A 72 8.71 -0.55 8.32
C HIS A 72 9.82 -0.19 7.34
N ALA A 73 11.01 -0.77 7.54
CA ALA A 73 12.14 -0.57 6.65
C ALA A 73 11.79 -0.96 5.19
N PRO A 74 12.30 -0.23 4.18
CA PRO A 74 12.09 -0.57 2.78
C PRO A 74 12.61 -1.98 2.47
N VAL A 75 11.82 -2.74 1.71
CA VAL A 75 12.18 -4.08 1.22
C VAL A 75 12.36 -4.04 -0.29
N THR A 76 13.47 -4.57 -0.78
CA THR A 76 13.85 -4.52 -2.21
C THR A 76 13.90 -5.90 -2.88
N ASP A 77 13.72 -6.97 -2.12
CA ASP A 77 13.79 -8.36 -2.58
C ASP A 77 12.44 -9.07 -2.42
N THR A 78 12.22 -9.85 -1.36
CA THR A 78 10.97 -10.56 -1.11
C THR A 78 10.28 -9.95 0.10
N PHE A 79 9.16 -9.28 -0.13
CA PHE A 79 8.30 -8.78 0.94
C PHE A 79 7.33 -9.86 1.39
N GLY A 80 7.30 -10.15 2.69
CA GLY A 80 6.34 -11.06 3.31
C GLY A 80 5.47 -10.33 4.32
N THR A 81 4.17 -10.58 4.29
CA THR A 81 3.21 -10.01 5.23
C THR A 81 2.20 -11.07 5.68
N ARG A 82 1.61 -10.85 6.85
CA ARG A 82 0.40 -11.57 7.31
C ARG A 82 -0.86 -10.70 7.30
N GLN A 83 -0.70 -9.41 7.06
CA GLN A 83 -1.76 -8.40 7.03
C GLN A 83 -1.87 -7.78 5.63
N PRO A 84 -3.08 -7.54 5.12
CA PRO A 84 -4.37 -8.00 5.67
C PRO A 84 -4.57 -9.54 5.55
N TRP A 85 -3.70 -10.22 4.81
CA TRP A 85 -3.65 -11.68 4.71
C TRP A 85 -2.21 -12.14 4.45
N PRO A 86 -1.89 -13.43 4.70
CA PRO A 86 -0.61 -14.01 4.31
C PRO A 86 -0.33 -13.83 2.81
N LEU A 87 0.76 -13.14 2.47
CA LEU A 87 1.20 -12.93 1.10
C LEU A 87 2.73 -12.81 1.05
N GLN A 88 3.33 -13.26 -0.06
CA GLN A 88 4.70 -12.95 -0.43
C GLN A 88 4.71 -12.25 -1.79
N ILE A 89 5.53 -11.20 -1.90
CA ILE A 89 5.72 -10.40 -3.12
C ILE A 89 7.21 -10.41 -3.45
N ASP A 90 7.54 -10.84 -4.67
CA ASP A 90 8.83 -10.57 -5.28
C ASP A 90 8.80 -9.11 -5.77
N VAL A 91 9.51 -8.22 -5.05
CA VAL A 91 9.49 -6.78 -5.30
C VAL A 91 10.06 -6.45 -6.68
N PRO A 92 11.23 -7.00 -7.11
CA PRO A 92 11.72 -6.84 -8.48
C PRO A 92 10.70 -7.19 -9.57
N ASP A 93 9.86 -8.19 -9.35
CA ASP A 93 8.87 -8.62 -10.33
C ASP A 93 7.69 -7.65 -10.51
N LEU A 94 7.46 -6.71 -9.58
CA LEU A 94 6.44 -5.66 -9.73
C LEU A 94 6.71 -4.72 -10.93
N ALA A 95 7.96 -4.61 -11.39
CA ALA A 95 8.31 -3.83 -12.58
C ALA A 95 8.01 -4.57 -13.89
N ARG A 96 7.69 -5.87 -13.85
CA ARG A 96 7.43 -6.65 -15.05
C ARG A 96 6.04 -6.35 -15.59
N VAL A 97 5.98 -5.81 -16.79
CA VAL A 97 4.73 -5.75 -17.56
C VAL A 97 4.47 -7.14 -18.13
N GLY A 98 3.49 -7.85 -17.58
CA GLY A 98 2.96 -9.06 -18.19
C GLY A 98 2.26 -8.74 -19.53
N PRO A 99 2.02 -9.74 -20.41
CA PRO A 99 1.21 -9.51 -21.60
C PRO A 99 -0.15 -8.94 -21.18
N ARG A 100 -0.53 -7.79 -21.77
CA ARG A 100 -1.87 -7.23 -21.62
C ARG A 100 -2.86 -8.27 -22.17
N ARG A 101 -3.67 -8.86 -21.30
CA ARG A 101 -4.79 -9.73 -21.69
C ARG A 101 -5.96 -8.89 -22.17
#